data_AF-A0A968MTC2-F1
#
_entry.id   AF-A0A968MTC2-F1
#
_cell.length_a   1.000
_cell.length_b   1.000
_cell.length_c   1.000
_cell.angle_alpha   90.00
_cell.angle_beta   90.00
_cell.angle_gamma   90.00
#
_symmetry.space_group_name_H-M   'P 1'
#
loop_
_entity.id
_entity.type
_entity.pdbx_description
1 polymer ?
#
loop_
_entity_poly.entity_id
_entity_poly.type
_entity_poly.pdbx_seq_one_letter_code
_entity_poly.pdbx_strand_id
1 'polypeptide(L)' 'MVRNQVMDAIKDVQSKDAETVQVKFRVIDASTVQVLKAESPNKGLNEEVKKAIETQSYLLPKKLNGEYNLKITFK' A
#
# COMPACT_ATOMS: atom_id res chain seq x y z
N MET A 1 12.06 -5.49 2.99
CA MET A 1 11.90 -4.43 4.02
C MET A 1 10.63 -3.59 3.80
N VAL A 2 10.52 -2.69 2.82
CA VAL A 2 9.26 -1.92 2.58
C VAL A 2 8.12 -2.79 2.06
N ARG A 3 8.40 -3.61 1.03
CA ARG A 3 7.40 -4.49 0.42
C ARG A 3 6.64 -5.34 1.46
N ASN A 4 7.36 -5.95 2.41
CA ASN A 4 6.75 -6.80 3.43
C ASN A 4 5.83 -6.00 4.35
N GLN A 5 6.23 -4.79 4.77
CA GLN A 5 5.38 -3.97 5.64
C GLN A 5 4.15 -3.45 4.91
N VAL A 6 4.27 -3.10 3.62
CA VAL A 6 3.10 -2.75 2.80
C VAL A 6 2.20 -3.96 2.58
N MET A 7 2.76 -5.14 2.34
CA MET A 7 1.99 -6.39 2.26
C MET A 7 1.31 -6.73 3.58
N ASP A 8 1.97 -6.53 4.72
CA ASP A 8 1.41 -6.74 6.05
C ASP A 8 0.27 -5.76 6.33
N ALA A 9 0.38 -4.51 5.89
CA ALA A 9 -0.68 -3.51 6.03
C ALA A 9 -1.95 -3.95 5.29
N ILE A 10 -1.80 -4.48 4.07
CA ILE A 10 -2.92 -4.84 3.20
C ILE A 10 -3.35 -6.30 3.32
N LYS A 11 -2.72 -7.10 4.20
CA LYS A 11 -3.04 -8.54 4.35
C LYS A 11 -4.47 -8.77 4.84
N ASP A 12 -5.01 -7.81 5.60
CA ASP A 12 -6.34 -7.86 6.20
C ASP A 12 -7.42 -7.30 5.25
N VAL A 13 -7.00 -6.74 4.10
CA VAL A 13 -7.90 -6.28 3.04
C VAL A 13 -8.42 -7.50 2.28
N GLN A 14 -9.73 -7.75 2.36
CA GLN A 14 -10.37 -8.86 1.66
C GLN A 14 -10.83 -8.43 0.28
N SER A 15 -10.24 -9.01 -0.76
CA SER A 15 -10.81 -8.94 -2.12
C SER A 15 -11.68 -10.17 -2.37
N LYS A 16 -12.89 -9.96 -2.90
CA LYS A 16 -13.80 -11.06 -3.26
C LYS A 16 -13.41 -11.74 -4.57
N ASP A 17 -12.68 -11.03 -5.42
CA ASP A 17 -12.27 -11.48 -6.75
C ASP A 17 -10.75 -11.36 -6.91
N ALA A 18 -10.19 -12.09 -7.88
CA ALA A 18 -8.78 -11.99 -8.24
C ALA A 18 -8.49 -10.62 -8.89
N GLU A 19 -8.31 -9.60 -8.06
CA GLU A 19 -8.16 -8.22 -8.48
C GLU A 19 -6.73 -7.74 -8.33
N THR A 20 -6.33 -6.86 -9.25
CA THR A 20 -5.02 -6.22 -9.19
C THR A 20 -5.17 -4.75 -8.88
N VAL A 21 -4.51 -4.32 -7.80
CA VAL A 21 -4.44 -2.92 -7.37
C VAL A 21 -3.06 -2.38 -7.66
N GLN A 22 -3.01 -1.27 -8.40
CA GLN A 22 -1.79 -0.49 -8.55
C GLN A 22 -1.77 0.62 -7.51
N VAL A 23 -0.79 0.58 -6.62
CA VAL A 23 -0.61 1.55 -5.55
C VAL A 23 0.67 2.33 -5.81
N LYS A 24 0.52 3.65 -5.96
CA LYS A 24 1.62 4.61 -5.95
C LYS A 24 1.65 5.27 -4.58
N PHE A 25 2.77 5.15 -3.88
CA PHE A 25 2.96 5.74 -2.55
C PHE A 25 4.32 6.41 -2.47
N ARG A 26 4.44 7.39 -1.58
CA ARG A 26 5.66 8.11 -1.26
C ARG A 26 6.03 7.84 0.19
N VAL A 27 7.26 7.42 0.41
CA VAL A 27 7.84 7.33 1.75
C VAL A 27 8.39 8.71 2.10
N ILE A 28 7.79 9.37 3.09
CA ILE A 28 8.20 10.72 3.53
C ILE A 28 9.35 10.58 4.53
N ASP A 29 9.24 9.65 5.48
CA ASP A 29 10.25 9.36 6.49
C ASP A 29 10.21 7.87 6.92
N ALA A 30 10.98 7.51 7.95
CA ALA A 30 11.10 6.15 8.45
C ALA A 30 9.78 5.53 8.97
N SER A 31 8.79 6.36 9.29
CA SER A 31 7.49 5.98 9.87
C SER A 31 6.29 6.40 9.00
N THR A 32 6.49 7.37 8.11
CA THR A 32 5.41 8.00 7.36
C THR A 32 5.41 7.59 5.90
N VAL A 33 4.31 6.97 5.47
CA VAL A 33 4.02 6.65 4.07
C VAL A 33 2.74 7.36 3.65
N GLN A 34 2.78 8.01 2.50
CA GLN A 34 1.63 8.69 1.90
C GLN A 34 1.21 7.97 0.63
N VAL A 35 -0.06 7.61 0.51
CA VAL A 35 -0.60 7.04 -0.73
C VAL A 35 -0.92 8.17 -1.70
N LEU A 36 -0.25 8.18 -2.85
CA LEU A 36 -0.50 9.14 -3.93
C LEU A 36 -1.66 8.67 -4.82
N LYS A 37 -1.74 7.36 -5.08
CA LYS A 37 -2.76 6.77 -5.95
C LYS A 37 -2.98 5.30 -5.59
N ALA A 38 -4.23 4.85 -5.59
CA ALA A 38 -4.58 3.43 -5.56
C ALA A 38 -5.65 3.20 -6.63
N GLU A 39 -5.34 2.39 -7.64
CA GLU A 39 -6.24 2.14 -8.78
C GLU A 39 -6.45 0.65 -9.02
N SER A 40 -7.72 0.30 -9.09
CA SER A 40 -8.23 -1.00 -9.51
C SER A 40 -9.68 -0.83 -10.00
N PRO A 41 -10.24 -1.84 -10.70
CA PRO A 41 -11.64 -1.85 -11.11
C PRO A 41 -12.62 -1.68 -9.93
N ASN A 42 -12.22 -2.12 -8.74
CA ASN A 42 -13.01 -2.05 -7.53
C ASN A 42 -12.66 -0.82 -6.69
N LYS A 43 -13.54 0.17 -6.71
CA LYS A 43 -13.35 1.42 -5.95
C LYS A 43 -13.31 1.19 -4.43
N GLY A 44 -14.05 0.22 -3.91
CA GLY A 44 -14.04 -0.11 -2.48
C GLY A 44 -12.68 -0.65 -2.05
N LEU A 45 -12.11 -1.55 -2.87
CA LEU A 45 -10.77 -2.09 -2.64
C LEU A 45 -9.70 -0.99 -2.66
N ASN A 46 -9.83 0.02 -3.54
CA ASN A 46 -8.89 1.15 -3.58
C ASN A 46 -8.89 1.94 -2.27
N GLU A 47 -10.06 2.20 -1.69
CA GLU A 47 -10.18 2.90 -0.42
C GLU A 47 -9.67 2.07 0.76
N GLU A 48 -9.97 0.77 0.80
CA GLU A 48 -9.45 -0.14 1.83
C GLU A 48 -7.93 -0.24 1.79
N VAL A 49 -7.34 -0.43 0.61
CA VAL A 49 -5.88 -0.48 0.43
C VAL A 49 -5.25 0.85 0.84
N LYS A 50 -5.84 1.97 0.44
CA LYS A 50 -5.34 3.30 0.81
C LYS A 50 -5.34 3.46 2.34
N LYS A 51 -6.46 3.16 2.98
CA LYS A 51 -6.63 3.28 4.42
C LYS A 51 -5.69 2.35 5.18
N ALA A 52 -5.58 1.09 4.75
CA ALA A 52 -4.68 0.11 5.34
C ALA A 52 -3.23 0.61 5.34
N ILE A 53 -2.76 1.13 4.20
CA ILE A 53 -1.41 1.68 4.06
C ILE A 53 -1.24 2.93 4.93
N GLU A 54 -2.18 3.87 4.91
CA GLU A 54 -2.06 5.12 5.71
C GLU A 54 -2.14 4.89 7.23
N THR A 55 -2.83 3.85 7.68
CA THR A 55 -2.98 3.53 9.12
C THR A 55 -1.84 2.66 9.68
N GLN A 56 -1.04 2.04 8.83
CA GLN A 56 0.04 1.17 9.27
C GLN A 56 1.19 1.97 9.86
N SER A 57 1.72 1.51 11.00
CA SER A 57 2.98 2.02 11.54
C SER A 57 4.15 1.36 10.81
N TYR A 58 4.93 2.16 10.07
CA TYR A 58 6.08 1.65 9.34
C TYR A 58 7.39 1.79 10.13
N LEU A 59 8.30 0.85 9.88
CA LEU A 59 9.68 0.86 10.37
C LEU A 59 10.62 0.76 9.16
N LEU A 60 10.73 1.84 8.39
CA LEU A 60 11.51 1.93 7.17
C LEU A 60 12.90 2.53 7.44
N PRO A 61 13.94 2.05 6.76
CA PRO A 61 15.23 2.74 6.71
C PRO A 61 15.07 4.19 6.24
N LYS A 62 15.69 5.14 6.94
CA LYS A 62 15.69 6.59 6.58
C LYS A 62 16.13 6.89 5.14
N LYS A 63 16.91 5.98 4.52
CA LYS A 63 17.40 6.09 3.14
C LYS A 63 16.35 5.73 2.07
N LEU A 64 15.16 5.27 2.45
CA LEU A 64 14.09 4.88 1.51
C LEU A 64 13.10 6.02 1.23
N ASN A 65 13.49 7.28 1.43
CA ASN A 65 12.67 8.41 1.01
C ASN A 65 12.56 8.44 -0.52
N GLY A 66 11.34 8.46 -1.03
CA GLY A 66 11.09 8.43 -2.47
C GLY A 66 9.69 7.96 -2.85
N GLU A 67 9.41 7.94 -4.15
CA GLU A 67 8.18 7.39 -4.71
C GLU A 67 8.35 5.93 -5.12
N TYR A 68 7.35 5.12 -4.81
CA TYR A 68 7.32 3.70 -5.10
C TYR A 68 5.98 3.33 -5.74
N ASN A 69 6.06 2.40 -6.68
CA ASN A 69 4.90 1.77 -7.31
C ASN A 69 4.86 0.30 -6.89
N LEU A 70 3.75 -0.13 -6.30
CA LEU A 70 3.45 -1.52 -5.99
C LEU A 70 2.28 -1.99 -6.83
N LYS A 71 2.43 -3.17 -7.42
CA LYS A 71 1.34 -3.91 -8.05
C LYS A 71 1.00 -5.08 -7.14
N ILE A 72 -0.20 -5.05 -6.57
CA ILE A 72 -0.69 -6.09 -5.65
C ILE A 72 -1.77 -6.86 -6.40
N THR A 73 -1.65 -8.18 -6.43
CA THR A 73 -2.68 -9.06 -6.98
C THR A 73 -3.26 -9.87 -5.84
N PHE A 74 -4.52 -9.60 -5.51
CA PHE A 74 -5.31 -10.40 -4.59
C PHE A 74 -5.76 -11.67 -5.32
N LYS A 75 -5.76 -12.80 -4.63
CA LYS A 75 -6.14 -14.12 -5.16
C LYS A 75 -7.03 -14.84 -4.18
#